data_AF-A0A937E085-F1
#
_entry.id   AF-A0A937E085-F1
#
_cell.length_a   1.000
_cell.length_b   1.000
_cell.length_c   1.000
_cell.angle_alpha   90.00
_cell.angle_beta   90.00
_cell.angle_gamma   90.00
#
_symmetry.space_group_name_H-M   'P 1'
#
loop_
_entity.id
_entity.type
_entity.pdbx_description
1 polymer ?
#
loop_
_entity_poly.entity_id
_entity_poly.type
_entity_poly.pdbx_seq_one_letter_code
_entity_poly.pdbx_strand_id
1 'polypeptide(L)'
;MDKFAIDNVLKIKALGSESELAQAQHLYLKLRPAAADSPSLKPVRKHLAQLIKAYEEIHWARVEEVSAAQVKQAEYVEKQVLGREKFISRRRDLIRNALKRFGLKQNDLADLLGHRKSYTSELVNGVRPFSQEDVILLHLLLGLRLEDLILPLVKESALTRLRTTLARLNRPGLQLREAFFVPENV
;
A
#
# COMPACT_ATOMS: atom_id res chain seq x y z
N MET A 1 10.17 2.11 -9.29
CA MET A 1 9.22 0.98 -9.21
C MET A 1 9.00 0.66 -7.74
N ASP A 2 7.76 0.37 -7.34
CA ASP A 2 7.45 -0.08 -5.99
C ASP A 2 8.09 -1.46 -5.74
N LYS A 3 8.94 -1.55 -4.70
CA LYS A 3 9.67 -2.77 -4.32
C LYS A 3 8.70 -3.89 -3.95
N PHE A 4 7.57 -3.54 -3.31
CA PHE A 4 6.58 -4.49 -2.80
C PHE A 4 5.38 -4.68 -3.73
N ALA A 5 5.42 -4.15 -4.95
CA ALA A 5 4.51 -4.59 -6.00
C ALA A 5 4.63 -6.12 -6.16
N ILE A 6 3.49 -6.82 -6.26
CA ILE A 6 3.44 -8.29 -6.27
C ILE A 6 4.45 -8.93 -7.23
N ASP A 7 4.61 -8.36 -8.43
CA ASP A 7 5.49 -8.89 -9.48
C ASP A 7 6.98 -8.67 -9.20
N ASN A 8 7.31 -7.88 -8.17
CA ASN A 8 8.67 -7.59 -7.74
C ASN A 8 9.06 -8.30 -6.43
N VAL A 9 8.09 -8.75 -5.62
CA VAL A 9 8.35 -9.33 -4.30
C VAL A 9 9.33 -10.50 -4.36
N LEU A 10 9.18 -11.39 -5.35
CA LEU A 10 10.07 -12.55 -5.52
C LEU A 10 11.53 -12.18 -5.86
N LYS A 11 11.78 -10.92 -6.27
CA LYS A 11 13.12 -10.40 -6.58
C LYS A 11 13.81 -9.83 -5.36
N ILE A 12 13.08 -9.61 -4.25
CA ILE A 12 13.63 -9.06 -3.01
C ILE A 12 14.50 -10.14 -2.35
N LYS A 13 15.77 -9.84 -2.13
CA LYS A 13 16.72 -10.75 -1.48
C LYS A 13 16.72 -10.62 0.05
N ALA A 14 16.56 -9.40 0.55
CA ALA A 14 16.55 -9.08 1.98
C ALA A 14 15.74 -7.81 2.23
N LEU A 15 15.25 -7.69 3.46
CA LEU A 15 14.66 -6.46 4.00
C LEU A 15 15.78 -5.62 4.63
N GLY A 16 15.78 -4.32 4.36
CA GLY A 16 16.84 -3.41 4.79
C GLY A 16 16.44 -2.43 5.89
N SER A 17 15.15 -2.33 6.23
CA SER A 17 14.65 -1.35 7.20
C SER A 17 13.33 -1.77 7.84
N GLU A 18 12.97 -1.12 8.94
CA GLU A 18 11.66 -1.26 9.61
C GLU A 18 10.48 -0.94 8.69
N SER A 19 10.66 0.04 7.78
CA SER A 19 9.65 0.34 6.76
C SER A 19 9.41 -0.84 5.82
N GLU A 20 10.49 -1.50 5.40
CA GLU A 20 10.39 -2.69 4.55
C GLU A 20 9.82 -3.90 5.30
N LEU A 21 10.17 -4.07 6.58
CA LEU A 21 9.58 -5.09 7.46
C LEU A 21 8.07 -4.92 7.57
N ALA A 22 7.61 -3.73 7.95
CA ALA A 22 6.19 -3.47 8.13
C ALA A 22 5.41 -3.63 6.81
N GLN A 23 5.97 -3.19 5.68
CA GLN A 23 5.37 -3.42 4.36
C GLN A 23 5.28 -4.92 4.03
N ALA A 24 6.34 -5.69 4.32
CA ALA A 24 6.36 -7.13 4.09
C ALA A 24 5.33 -7.87 4.96
N GLN A 25 5.29 -7.60 6.27
CA GLN A 25 4.33 -8.16 7.23
C GLN A 25 2.90 -7.84 6.82
N HIS A 26 2.66 -6.58 6.46
CA HIS A 26 1.35 -6.14 6.00
C HIS A 26 0.89 -6.89 4.74
N LEU A 27 1.75 -6.95 3.72
CA LEU A 27 1.45 -7.66 2.48
C LEU A 27 1.26 -9.16 2.72
N TYR A 28 2.05 -9.77 3.60
CA TYR A 28 1.93 -11.18 3.99
C TYR A 28 0.54 -11.51 4.57
N LEU A 29 0.04 -10.65 5.46
CA LEU A 29 -1.30 -10.78 6.03
C LEU A 29 -2.39 -10.60 4.97
N LYS A 30 -2.23 -9.61 4.09
CA LYS A 30 -3.17 -9.30 3.00
C LYS A 30 -3.29 -10.42 1.97
N LEU A 31 -2.17 -11.11 1.68
CA LEU A 31 -2.15 -12.24 0.78
C LEU A 31 -2.82 -13.50 1.36
N ARG A 32 -3.07 -13.57 2.67
CA ARG A 32 -3.70 -14.75 3.29
C ARG A 32 -5.07 -15.08 2.67
N PRO A 33 -6.05 -14.16 2.61
CA PRO A 33 -7.32 -14.43 1.93
C PRO A 33 -7.16 -14.52 0.40
N ALA A 34 -6.32 -13.69 -0.22
CA ALA A 34 -6.17 -13.65 -1.68
C ALA A 34 -5.52 -14.92 -2.27
N ALA A 35 -4.62 -15.58 -1.53
CA ALA A 35 -3.94 -16.79 -1.97
C ALA A 35 -4.85 -18.03 -1.95
N ALA A 36 -6.02 -17.96 -1.31
CA ALA A 36 -7.04 -19.00 -1.44
C ALA A 36 -7.64 -19.00 -2.85
N ASP A 37 -7.91 -17.82 -3.39
CA ASP A 37 -8.55 -17.64 -4.70
C ASP A 37 -7.54 -17.62 -5.86
N SER A 38 -6.27 -17.27 -5.59
CA SER A 38 -5.23 -17.10 -6.59
C SER A 38 -3.96 -17.90 -6.25
N PRO A 39 -3.79 -19.13 -6.80
CA PRO A 39 -2.64 -19.98 -6.51
C PRO A 39 -1.28 -19.34 -6.81
N SER A 40 -1.23 -18.41 -7.78
CA SER A 40 -0.03 -17.64 -8.13
C SER A 40 0.52 -16.76 -7.00
N LEU A 41 -0.30 -16.45 -5.99
CA LEU A 41 0.11 -15.66 -4.82
C LEU A 41 0.75 -16.51 -3.71
N LYS A 42 0.63 -17.84 -3.77
CA LYS A 42 1.21 -18.73 -2.75
C LYS A 42 2.74 -18.64 -2.66
N PRO A 43 3.50 -18.65 -3.78
CA PRO A 43 4.95 -18.48 -3.72
C PRO A 43 5.36 -17.12 -3.15
N VAL A 44 4.63 -16.05 -3.53
CA VAL A 44 4.87 -14.69 -3.04
C VAL A 44 4.71 -14.63 -1.52
N ARG A 45 3.62 -15.20 -0.99
CA ARG A 45 3.36 -15.23 0.44
C ARG A 45 4.41 -16.05 1.21
N LYS A 46 4.86 -17.17 0.65
CA LYS A 46 5.95 -17.98 1.24
C LYS A 46 7.26 -17.20 1.30
N HIS A 47 7.60 -16.49 0.21
CA HIS A 47 8.81 -15.67 0.14
C HIS A 47 8.80 -14.54 1.17
N LEU A 48 7.67 -13.83 1.32
CA LEU A 48 7.51 -12.81 2.36
C LEU A 48 7.73 -13.38 3.77
N ALA A 49 7.21 -14.57 4.08
CA ALA A 49 7.42 -15.19 5.37
C ALA A 49 8.92 -15.44 5.67
N GLN A 50 9.68 -15.84 4.65
CA GLN A 50 11.12 -16.05 4.78
C GLN A 50 11.87 -14.73 5.00
N LEU A 51 11.53 -13.69 4.24
CA LEU A 51 12.12 -12.36 4.38
C LEU A 51 11.86 -11.74 5.76
N ILE A 52 10.60 -11.82 6.24
CA ILE A 52 10.19 -11.32 7.56
C ILE A 52 10.98 -12.03 8.65
N LYS A 53 10.97 -13.37 8.64
CA LYS A 53 11.67 -14.19 9.63
C LYS A 53 13.17 -13.87 9.67
N ALA A 54 13.82 -13.78 8.51
CA ALA A 54 15.25 -13.47 8.43
C ALA A 54 15.59 -12.09 9.01
N TYR A 55 14.74 -11.09 8.79
CA TYR A 55 14.94 -9.75 9.36
C TYR A 55 14.72 -9.74 10.88
N GLU A 56 13.63 -10.36 11.35
CA GLU A 56 13.31 -10.44 12.78
C GLU A 56 14.39 -11.20 13.57
N GLU A 57 14.97 -12.26 13.00
CA GLU A 57 16.08 -13.00 13.62
C GLU A 57 17.34 -12.14 13.82
N ILE A 58 17.59 -11.18 12.92
CA ILE A 58 18.77 -10.30 12.98
C ILE A 58 18.53 -9.10 13.89
N HIS A 59 17.34 -8.48 13.82
CA HIS A 59 17.08 -7.17 14.41
C HIS A 59 16.20 -7.19 15.68
N TRP A 60 15.47 -8.29 15.92
CA TRP A 60 14.46 -8.39 16.98
C TRP A 60 14.58 -9.64 17.85
N ALA A 61 15.50 -10.56 17.56
CA ALA A 61 15.66 -11.81 18.33
C ALA A 61 16.12 -11.58 19.79
N ARG A 62 16.94 -10.54 20.03
CA ARG A 62 17.47 -10.20 21.35
C ARG A 62 16.78 -8.97 21.89
N VAL A 63 15.68 -9.19 22.61
CA VAL A 63 14.84 -8.11 23.17
C VAL A 63 15.65 -7.13 24.04
N GLU A 64 16.67 -7.62 24.73
CA GLU A 64 17.58 -6.82 25.58
C GLU A 64 18.42 -5.81 24.80
N GLU A 65 18.68 -6.05 23.51
CA GLU A 65 19.47 -5.18 22.63
C GLU A 65 18.59 -4.18 21.85
N VAL A 66 17.26 -4.29 21.95
CA VAL A 66 16.32 -3.42 21.24
C VAL A 66 16.28 -2.04 21.90
N SER A 67 16.68 -1.02 21.14
CA SER A 67 16.68 0.37 21.62
C SER A 67 15.27 0.99 21.63
N ALA A 68 15.03 1.96 22.52
CA ALA A 68 13.79 2.74 22.52
C ALA A 68 13.58 3.51 21.19
N ALA A 69 14.66 3.91 20.51
CA ALA A 69 14.58 4.56 19.20
C ALA A 69 14.03 3.61 18.13
N GLN A 70 14.47 2.34 18.14
CA GLN A 70 13.97 1.31 17.23
C GLN A 70 12.49 1.03 17.45
N VAL A 71 12.04 0.91 18.71
CA VAL A 71 10.61 0.76 19.04
C VAL A 71 9.78 1.92 18.50
N LYS A 72 10.23 3.17 18.76
CA LYS A 72 9.54 4.37 18.28
C LYS A 72 9.47 4.43 16.75
N GLN A 73 10.52 3.97 16.07
CA GLN A 73 10.53 3.90 14.61
C GLN A 73 9.52 2.86 14.10
N ALA A 74 9.46 1.68 14.72
CA ALA A 74 8.48 0.65 14.38
C ALA A 74 7.04 1.16 14.56
N GLU A 75 6.72 1.78 15.71
CA GLU A 75 5.40 2.38 15.96
C GLU A 75 5.03 3.46 14.92
N TYR A 76 6.01 4.28 14.52
CA TYR A 76 5.78 5.31 13.53
C TYR A 76 5.44 4.71 12.15
N VAL A 77 6.20 3.69 11.73
CA VAL A 77 5.97 2.98 10.47
C VAL A 77 4.62 2.26 10.48
N GLU A 78 4.26 1.60 11.59
CA GLU A 78 2.98 0.92 11.74
C GLU A 78 1.80 1.87 11.55
N LYS A 79 1.86 3.07 12.15
CA LYS A 79 0.82 4.10 11.95
C LYS A 79 0.64 4.47 10.47
N GLN A 80 1.72 4.53 9.70
CA GLN A 80 1.65 4.79 8.26
C GLN A 80 0.95 3.66 7.52
N VAL A 81 1.31 2.41 7.80
CA VAL A 81 0.68 1.22 7.20
C VAL A 81 -0.82 1.18 7.52
N LEU A 82 -1.20 1.43 8.78
CA LEU A 82 -2.60 1.50 9.19
C LEU A 82 -3.38 2.60 8.46
N GLY A 83 -2.76 3.77 8.25
CA GLY A 83 -3.35 4.86 7.48
C GLY A 83 -3.66 4.46 6.04
N ARG A 84 -2.72 3.77 5.38
CA ARG A 84 -2.91 3.25 4.01
C ARG A 84 -4.05 2.24 3.95
N GLU A 85 -4.15 1.35 4.93
CA GLU A 85 -5.23 0.36 4.97
C GLU A 85 -6.60 0.96 5.22
N LYS A 86 -6.69 2.00 6.06
CA LYS A 86 -7.93 2.77 6.19
C LYS A 86 -8.35 3.37 4.86
N PHE A 87 -7.42 3.92 4.08
CA PHE A 87 -7.70 4.43 2.74
C PHE A 87 -8.20 3.33 1.80
N ILE A 88 -7.50 2.19 1.74
CA ILE A 88 -7.88 1.07 0.85
C ILE A 88 -9.25 0.51 1.24
N SER A 89 -9.55 0.37 2.53
CA SER A 89 -10.85 -0.06 3.02
C SER A 89 -11.95 0.93 2.61
N ARG A 90 -11.73 2.23 2.82
CA ARG A 90 -12.70 3.28 2.42
C ARG A 90 -12.95 3.25 0.92
N ARG A 91 -11.89 3.18 0.10
CA ARG A 91 -11.99 3.09 -1.36
C ARG A 91 -12.81 1.87 -1.78
N ARG A 92 -12.51 0.70 -1.19
CA ARG A 92 -13.26 -0.54 -1.45
C ARG A 92 -14.75 -0.37 -1.16
N ASP A 93 -15.08 0.26 -0.05
CA ASP A 93 -16.47 0.44 0.36
C ASP A 93 -17.19 1.45 -0.56
N LEU A 94 -16.51 2.52 -0.99
CA LEU A 94 -17.02 3.45 -1.99
C LEU A 94 -17.32 2.77 -3.33
N ILE A 95 -16.38 1.95 -3.84
CA ILE A 95 -16.57 1.17 -5.07
C ILE A 95 -17.77 0.24 -4.92
N ARG A 96 -17.84 -0.53 -3.83
CA ARG A 96 -18.96 -1.47 -3.58
C ARG A 96 -20.30 -0.76 -3.48
N ASN A 97 -20.36 0.38 -2.80
CA ASN A 97 -21.58 1.15 -2.66
C ASN A 97 -22.01 1.76 -4.01
N ALA A 98 -21.07 2.23 -4.81
CA ALA A 98 -21.37 2.73 -6.15
C ALA A 98 -21.90 1.62 -7.07
N LEU A 99 -21.28 0.43 -7.06
CA LEU A 99 -21.81 -0.72 -7.81
C LEU A 99 -23.25 -1.07 -7.39
N LYS A 100 -23.52 -1.14 -6.07
CA LYS A 100 -24.86 -1.40 -5.54
C LYS A 100 -25.90 -0.39 -6.03
N ARG A 101 -25.55 0.90 -6.12
CA ARG A 101 -26.45 1.95 -6.62
C ARG A 101 -26.92 1.70 -8.05
N PHE A 102 -26.11 1.02 -8.85
CA PHE A 102 -26.43 0.66 -10.23
C PHE A 102 -26.92 -0.79 -10.38
N GLY A 103 -27.16 -1.51 -9.28
CA GLY A 103 -27.54 -2.92 -9.31
C GLY A 103 -26.42 -3.87 -9.78
N LEU A 104 -25.17 -3.39 -9.81
CA LEU A 104 -24.00 -4.13 -10.28
C LEU A 104 -23.37 -4.96 -9.14
N LYS A 105 -22.79 -6.10 -9.53
CA LYS A 105 -21.99 -6.98 -8.69
C LYS A 105 -20.50 -6.81 -9.04
N GLN A 106 -19.65 -7.42 -8.23
CA GLN A 106 -18.19 -7.36 -8.44
C GLN A 106 -17.74 -8.04 -9.75
N ASN A 107 -18.50 -9.02 -10.25
CA ASN A 107 -18.22 -9.62 -11.56
C ASN A 107 -18.41 -8.60 -12.68
N ASP A 108 -19.48 -7.79 -12.62
CA ASP A 108 -19.75 -6.77 -13.64
C ASP A 108 -18.66 -5.70 -13.64
N LEU A 109 -18.09 -5.38 -12.46
CA LEU A 109 -16.91 -4.51 -12.40
C LEU A 109 -15.71 -5.12 -13.15
N ALA A 110 -15.51 -6.44 -13.07
CA ALA A 110 -14.43 -7.11 -13.76
C ALA A 110 -14.60 -6.97 -15.28
N ASP A 111 -15.83 -7.17 -15.78
CA ASP A 111 -16.16 -7.01 -17.20
C ASP A 111 -16.01 -5.55 -17.66
N LEU A 112 -16.48 -4.59 -16.85
CA LEU A 112 -16.36 -3.15 -17.14
C LEU A 112 -14.91 -2.66 -17.23
N LEU A 113 -14.01 -3.23 -16.41
CA LEU A 113 -12.59 -2.89 -16.42
C LEU A 113 -11.77 -3.76 -17.37
N GLY A 114 -12.38 -4.74 -18.05
CA GLY A 114 -11.67 -5.67 -18.93
C GLY A 114 -10.72 -6.63 -18.20
N HIS A 115 -11.00 -6.95 -16.94
CA HIS A 115 -10.15 -7.76 -16.08
C HIS A 115 -10.77 -9.12 -15.74
N ARG A 116 -9.91 -10.07 -15.35
CA ARG A 116 -10.39 -11.32 -14.74
C ARG A 116 -10.97 -11.04 -13.34
N LYS A 117 -11.94 -11.85 -12.93
CA LYS A 117 -12.58 -11.74 -11.60
C LYS A 117 -11.58 -11.76 -10.44
N SER A 118 -10.62 -12.69 -10.45
CA SER A 118 -9.59 -12.79 -9.41
C SER A 118 -8.72 -11.53 -9.35
N TYR A 119 -8.27 -11.04 -10.51
CA TYR A 119 -7.49 -9.82 -10.61
C TYR A 119 -8.26 -8.60 -10.11
N THR A 120 -9.53 -8.46 -10.49
CA THR A 120 -10.40 -7.38 -9.98
C THR A 120 -10.56 -7.43 -8.47
N SER A 121 -10.67 -8.64 -7.90
CA SER A 121 -10.67 -8.82 -6.44
C SER A 121 -9.34 -8.37 -5.81
N GLU A 122 -8.19 -8.68 -6.43
CA GLU A 122 -6.88 -8.19 -5.99
C GLU A 122 -6.81 -6.65 -6.03
N LEU A 123 -7.35 -6.00 -7.06
CA LEU A 123 -7.38 -4.53 -7.18
C LEU A 123 -8.25 -3.88 -6.09
N VAL A 124 -9.50 -4.37 -5.95
CA VAL A 124 -10.49 -3.84 -5.00
C VAL A 124 -10.00 -4.00 -3.55
N ASN A 125 -9.34 -5.13 -3.24
CA ASN A 125 -8.75 -5.36 -1.93
C ASN A 125 -7.38 -4.68 -1.75
N GLY A 126 -6.81 -4.07 -2.79
CA GLY A 126 -5.53 -3.38 -2.75
C GLY A 126 -4.31 -4.29 -2.61
N VAL A 127 -4.42 -5.56 -3.02
CA VAL A 127 -3.28 -6.47 -3.21
C VAL A 127 -2.44 -5.98 -4.39
N ARG A 128 -3.12 -5.50 -5.44
CA ARG A 128 -2.52 -4.82 -6.58
C ARG A 128 -3.09 -3.40 -6.70
N PRO A 129 -2.31 -2.43 -7.20
CA PRO A 129 -2.82 -1.10 -7.45
C PRO A 129 -3.70 -1.10 -8.70
N PHE A 130 -4.74 -0.27 -8.70
CA PHE A 130 -5.44 0.11 -9.93
C PHE A 130 -4.47 0.81 -10.89
N SER A 131 -4.61 0.53 -12.18
CA SER A 131 -3.96 1.33 -13.21
C SER A 131 -4.58 2.72 -13.29
N GLN A 132 -3.92 3.64 -13.97
CA GLN A 132 -4.49 4.97 -14.23
C GLN A 132 -5.80 4.87 -15.02
N GLU A 133 -5.85 3.95 -16.00
CA GLU A 133 -7.06 3.70 -16.79
C GLU A 133 -8.20 3.19 -15.91
N ASP A 134 -7.95 2.22 -15.03
CA ASP A 134 -8.96 1.73 -14.09
C ASP A 134 -9.52 2.85 -13.21
N VAL A 135 -8.64 3.72 -12.70
CA VAL A 135 -9.05 4.86 -11.85
C VAL A 135 -9.94 5.82 -12.64
N ILE A 136 -9.59 6.12 -13.89
CA ILE A 136 -10.38 6.98 -14.77
C ILE A 136 -11.74 6.33 -15.07
N LEU A 137 -11.78 5.04 -15.38
CA LEU A 137 -13.03 4.32 -15.64
C LEU A 137 -13.93 4.29 -14.41
N LEU A 138 -13.38 4.04 -13.22
CA LEU A 138 -14.14 4.12 -11.95
C LEU A 138 -14.72 5.53 -11.72
N HIS A 139 -13.95 6.57 -12.04
CA HIS A 139 -14.43 7.95 -11.96
C HIS A 139 -15.59 8.21 -12.93
N LEU A 140 -15.40 7.88 -14.21
CA LEU A 140 -16.37 8.16 -15.28
C LEU A 140 -17.64 7.33 -15.17
N LEU A 141 -17.53 6.04 -14.84
CA LEU A 141 -18.67 5.12 -14.80
C LEU A 141 -19.44 5.20 -13.48
N LEU A 142 -18.73 5.32 -12.36
CA LEU A 142 -19.34 5.22 -11.02
C LEU A 142 -19.48 6.57 -10.31
N GLY A 143 -18.97 7.66 -10.92
CA GLY A 143 -19.03 9.02 -10.36
C GLY A 143 -18.20 9.18 -9.09
N LEU A 144 -17.16 8.35 -8.90
CA LEU A 144 -16.28 8.41 -7.73
C LEU A 144 -15.25 9.52 -7.89
N ARG A 145 -14.96 10.25 -6.82
CA ARG A 145 -13.95 11.34 -6.88
C ARG A 145 -12.54 10.75 -6.94
N LEU A 146 -11.66 11.37 -7.73
CA LEU A 146 -10.29 10.87 -7.90
C LEU A 146 -9.51 10.84 -6.58
N GLU A 147 -9.75 11.81 -5.68
CA GLU A 147 -9.10 11.83 -4.35
C GLU A 147 -9.50 10.65 -3.46
N ASP A 148 -10.62 10.00 -3.73
CA ASP A 148 -11.05 8.80 -2.99
C ASP A 148 -10.50 7.51 -3.62
N LEU A 149 -9.94 7.57 -4.84
CA LEU A 149 -9.44 6.42 -5.60
C LEU A 149 -7.91 6.30 -5.56
N ILE A 150 -7.23 7.44 -5.52
CA ILE A 150 -5.76 7.54 -5.56
C ILE A 150 -5.23 7.81 -4.16
N LEU A 151 -4.41 6.88 -3.66
CA LEU A 151 -3.69 7.10 -2.41
C LEU A 151 -2.60 8.17 -2.67
N PRO A 152 -2.59 9.32 -1.96
CA PRO A 152 -1.63 10.38 -2.18
C PRO A 152 -0.27 10.00 -1.57
N LEU A 153 0.40 9.02 -2.18
CA LEU A 153 1.73 8.58 -1.79
C LEU A 153 2.78 9.52 -2.37
N VAL A 154 3.59 10.09 -1.50
CA VAL A 154 4.75 10.90 -1.88
C VAL A 154 6.02 10.29 -1.30
N LYS A 155 7.07 10.23 -2.10
CA LYS A 155 8.40 9.80 -1.68
C LYS A 155 8.96 10.74 -0.61
N GLU A 156 9.59 10.19 0.43
CA GLU A 156 10.16 11.00 1.50
C GLU A 156 11.18 12.03 1.01
N SER A 157 12.05 11.64 0.07
CA SER A 157 13.03 12.53 -0.56
C SER A 157 12.39 13.77 -1.21
N ALA A 158 11.24 13.59 -1.87
CA ALA A 158 10.51 14.68 -2.51
C ALA A 158 9.93 15.65 -1.47
N LEU A 159 9.46 15.15 -0.33
CA LEU A 159 8.96 15.99 0.77
C LEU A 159 10.07 16.75 1.46
N THR A 160 11.21 16.10 1.70
CA THR A 160 12.37 16.76 2.30
C THR A 160 12.82 17.92 1.42
N ARG A 161 12.97 17.68 0.11
CA ARG A 161 13.26 18.75 -0.86
C ARG A 161 12.20 19.85 -0.84
N LEU A 162 10.92 19.49 -0.78
CA LEU A 162 9.82 20.45 -0.77
C LEU A 162 9.82 21.29 0.51
N ARG A 163 10.00 20.69 1.69
CA ARG A 163 10.11 21.40 2.97
C ARG A 163 11.27 22.39 2.97
N THR A 164 12.45 21.99 2.49
CA THR A 164 13.60 22.88 2.34
C THR A 164 13.29 24.04 1.40
N THR A 165 12.62 23.75 0.28
CA THR A 165 12.23 24.77 -0.69
C THR A 165 11.20 25.74 -0.13
N LEU A 166 10.19 25.25 0.59
CA LEU A 166 9.15 26.08 1.22
C LEU A 166 9.72 27.00 2.30
N ALA A 167 10.63 26.48 3.14
CA ALA A 167 11.35 27.28 4.12
C ALA A 167 12.13 28.42 3.46
N ARG A 168 12.81 28.13 2.33
CA ARG A 168 13.54 29.14 1.55
C ARG A 168 12.61 30.17 0.91
N LEU A 169 11.45 29.75 0.38
CA LEU A 169 10.49 30.66 -0.26
C LEU A 169 9.79 31.57 0.76
N ASN A 170 9.67 31.12 2.02
CA ASN A 170 9.08 31.84 3.14
C ASN A 170 7.73 32.49 2.80
N ARG A 171 6.83 31.70 2.19
CA ARG A 171 5.47 32.13 1.81
C ARG A 171 4.45 31.51 2.77
N PRO A 172 3.88 32.27 3.72
CA PRO A 172 3.00 31.72 4.76
C PRO A 172 1.75 31.01 4.22
N GLY A 173 1.24 31.44 3.05
CA GLY A 173 0.07 30.85 2.40
C GLY A 173 0.33 29.56 1.63
N LEU A 174 1.59 29.15 1.46
CA LEU A 174 1.96 27.92 0.75
C LEU A 174 2.45 26.87 1.75
N GLN A 175 1.52 26.02 2.20
CA GLN A 175 1.80 24.98 3.18
C GLN A 175 1.51 23.59 2.63
N LEU A 176 2.31 22.62 3.06
CA LEU A 176 2.07 21.21 2.81
C LEU A 176 0.81 20.79 3.57
N ARG A 177 -0.20 20.32 2.82
CA ARG A 177 -1.31 19.57 3.41
C ARG A 177 -0.84 18.16 3.76
N GLU A 178 -1.57 17.51 4.67
CA GLU A 178 -1.26 16.16 5.10
C GLU A 178 -1.32 15.18 3.91
N ALA A 179 -0.30 14.35 3.76
CA ALA A 179 -0.19 13.33 2.71
C ALA A 179 0.44 12.06 3.29
N PHE A 180 0.21 10.93 2.63
CA PHE A 180 0.84 9.67 3.00
C PHE A 180 2.23 9.60 2.38
N PHE A 181 3.21 9.08 3.12
CA PHE A 181 4.60 9.07 2.68
C PHE A 181 5.12 7.66 2.49
N VAL A 182 6.01 7.48 1.51
CA VAL A 182 6.77 6.24 1.30
C VAL A 182 8.18 6.47 1.82
N PRO A 183 8.60 5.81 2.92
CA PRO A 183 9.97 5.93 3.42
C PRO A 183 10.93 5.38 2.37
N GLU A 184 11.92 6.18 1.99
CA GLU A 184 12.96 5.80 1.05
C GLU A 184 14.27 5.63 1.82
N ASN A 185 14.45 4.44 2.40
CA ASN A 185 15.66 4.02 3.11
C ASN A 185 16.00 4.86 4.37
N VAL A 186 15.79 4.25 5.54
CA VAL A 186 16.62 4.46 6.72
C VAL A 186 17.15 3.10 7.14
#